data_AF-A0A9Q3HPS0-F1
#
_entry.id   AF-A0A9Q3HPS0-F1
#
_cell.length_a   1.000
_cell.length_b   1.000
_cell.length_c   1.000
_cell.angle_alpha   90.00
_cell.angle_beta   90.00
_cell.angle_gamma   90.00
#
_symmetry.space_group_name_H-M   'P 1'
#
loop_
_entity.id
_entity.type
_entity.pdbx_description
1 polymer ?
#
loop_
_entity_poly.entity_id
_entity_poly.type
_entity_poly.pdbx_seq_one_letter_code
_entity_poly.pdbx_strand_id
1 'polypeptide(L)'
;MKAPECFNGTQPLIFRSFIQSCQLIFHNDPESLSQDRKKVLYAPSFLIGRAEKWIEPYRSNKDPDYLLNSWSLFESQLFTLFGDPNEIRKA
;
A
#
# COMPACT_ATOMS: atom_id res chain seq x y z
N MET A 1 -15.23 -8.53 7.31
CA MET A 1 -14.67 -7.73 6.18
C MET A 1 -13.89 -8.65 5.26
N LYS A 2 -13.90 -8.40 3.94
CA LYS A 2 -13.12 -9.18 2.98
C LYS A 2 -11.67 -8.67 2.99
N ALA A 3 -10.70 -9.57 3.03
CA ALA A 3 -9.29 -9.20 2.93
C ALA A 3 -8.99 -8.59 1.54
N PRO A 4 -8.00 -7.69 1.43
CA PRO A 4 -7.56 -7.16 0.16
C PRO A 4 -7.12 -8.28 -0.79
N GLU A 5 -7.31 -8.06 -2.09
CA GLU A 5 -6.74 -8.94 -3.11
C GLU A 5 -5.22 -8.74 -3.18
N CYS A 6 -4.47 -9.81 -3.42
CA CYS A 6 -3.02 -9.73 -3.55
C CYS A 6 -2.62 -8.93 -4.79
N PHE A 7 -1.72 -7.96 -4.63
CA PHE A 7 -1.28 -7.08 -5.71
C PHE A 7 0.15 -7.41 -6.16
N ASN A 8 0.32 -7.73 -7.43
CA ASN A 8 1.61 -8.17 -7.99
C ASN A 8 2.47 -7.05 -8.60
N GLY A 9 1.95 -5.82 -8.70
CA GLY A 9 2.64 -4.69 -9.33
C GLY A 9 2.51 -4.59 -10.86
N THR A 10 1.55 -5.25 -11.50
CA THR A 10 1.41 -5.23 -12.98
C THR A 10 0.07 -4.73 -13.51
N GLN A 11 -1.01 -4.80 -12.72
CA GLN A 11 -2.37 -4.45 -13.18
C GLN A 11 -2.93 -3.25 -12.42
N PRO A 12 -3.01 -2.04 -13.04
CA PRO A 12 -3.51 -0.83 -12.38
C PRO A 12 -4.95 -0.94 -11.84
N LEU A 13 -5.81 -1.74 -12.49
CA LEU A 13 -7.17 -2.01 -12.01
C LEU A 13 -7.17 -2.77 -10.67
N ILE A 14 -6.26 -3.73 -10.50
CA ILE A 14 -6.10 -4.46 -9.24
C ILE A 14 -5.51 -3.54 -8.18
N PHE A 15 -4.58 -2.65 -8.57
CA PHE A 15 -4.00 -1.66 -7.67
C PHE A 15 -5.08 -0.78 -7.02
N ARG A 16 -6.04 -0.25 -7.80
CA ARG A 16 -7.16 0.53 -7.25
C ARG A 16 -8.00 -0.27 -6.26
N SER A 17 -8.40 -1.49 -6.65
CA SER A 17 -9.21 -2.37 -5.79
C SER A 17 -8.50 -2.72 -4.49
N PHE A 18 -7.18 -2.92 -4.54
CA PHE A 18 -6.32 -3.15 -3.39
C PHE A 18 -6.32 -1.94 -2.44
N ILE A 19 -6.03 -0.73 -2.95
CA ILE A 19 -6.01 0.50 -2.13
C ILE A 19 -7.38 0.77 -1.48
N GLN A 20 -8.47 0.66 -2.25
CA GLN A 20 -9.82 0.84 -1.73
C GLN A 20 -10.14 -0.16 -0.62
N SER A 21 -9.72 -1.42 -0.78
CA SER A 21 -9.91 -2.46 0.23
C SER A 21 -9.12 -2.15 1.50
N CYS A 22 -7.87 -1.69 1.38
CA CYS A 22 -7.06 -1.25 2.52
C CYS A 22 -7.73 -0.09 3.26
N GLN A 23 -8.13 0.96 2.55
CA GLN A 23 -8.79 2.14 3.14
C GLN A 23 -10.09 1.78 3.87
N LEU A 24 -10.91 0.88 3.29
CA LEU A 24 -12.13 0.40 3.93
C LEU A 24 -11.85 -0.33 5.25
N ILE A 25 -10.82 -1.16 5.28
CA ILE A 25 -10.42 -1.88 6.50
C ILE A 25 -9.89 -0.91 7.56
N PHE A 26 -9.08 0.07 7.16
CA PHE A 26 -8.57 1.10 8.08
C PHE A 26 -9.68 1.96 8.67
N HIS A 27 -10.71 2.25 7.88
CA HIS A 27 -11.86 3.02 8.34
C HIS A 27 -12.76 2.22 9.29
N ASN A 28 -12.97 0.93 9.00
CA ASN A 28 -13.85 0.09 9.81
C ASN A 28 -13.17 -0.47 11.07
N ASP A 29 -11.85 -0.42 11.17
CA ASP A 29 -11.09 -0.81 12.37
C ASP A 29 -10.12 0.29 12.81
N PRO A 30 -10.65 1.43 13.30
CA PRO A 30 -9.81 2.55 13.74
C PRO A 30 -9.03 2.21 15.01
N GLU A 31 -9.48 1.28 15.85
CA GLU A 31 -8.76 0.90 17.07
C GLU A 31 -7.48 0.12 16.76
N SER A 32 -7.55 -0.87 15.86
CA SER A 32 -6.39 -1.69 15.52
C SER A 32 -5.49 -1.03 14.49
N LEU A 33 -6.03 -0.20 13.57
CA LEU A 33 -5.31 0.40 12.43
C LEU A 33 -5.28 1.94 12.44
N SER A 34 -5.47 2.59 13.59
CA SER A 34 -5.30 4.05 13.75
C SER A 34 -3.90 4.54 13.39
N GLN A 35 -2.87 3.76 13.73
CA GLN A 35 -1.48 4.13 13.50
C GLN A 35 -1.06 3.81 12.07
N ASP A 36 -0.50 4.79 11.38
CA ASP A 36 0.00 4.63 10.01
C ASP A 36 1.03 3.52 9.88
N ARG A 37 1.89 3.35 10.89
CA ARG A 37 2.84 2.22 10.95
C ARG A 37 2.16 0.86 10.86
N LYS A 38 0.97 0.69 11.43
CA LYS A 38 0.24 -0.58 11.33
C LYS A 38 -0.39 -0.76 9.94
N LYS A 39 -0.89 0.31 9.33
CA LYS A 39 -1.42 0.30 7.96
C LYS A 39 -0.36 -0.11 6.94
N VAL A 40 0.85 0.45 7.05
CA VAL A 40 1.99 0.14 6.17
C VAL A 40 2.72 -1.15 6.55
N LEU A 41 2.36 -1.82 7.63
CA LEU A 41 2.73 -3.22 7.87
C LEU A 41 1.67 -4.18 7.30
N TYR A 42 0.40 -3.79 7.40
CA TYR A 42 -0.73 -4.56 6.90
C TYR A 42 -0.77 -4.61 5.38
N ALA A 43 -0.74 -3.48 4.68
CA ALA A 43 -0.93 -3.47 3.22
C ALA A 43 0.18 -4.23 2.47
N PRO A 44 1.48 -4.11 2.83
CA PRO A 44 2.52 -4.91 2.20
C PRO A 44 2.37 -6.42 2.31
N SER A 45 1.63 -6.96 3.28
CA SER A 45 1.47 -8.41 3.42
C SER A 45 0.68 -9.04 2.27
N PHE A 46 -0.05 -8.22 1.51
CA PHE A 46 -0.78 -8.59 0.30
C PHE A 46 -0.03 -8.23 -0.98
N LEU A 47 1.17 -7.62 -0.88
CA LEU A 47 2.01 -7.39 -2.05
C LEU A 47 2.74 -8.68 -2.40
N ILE A 48 2.71 -9.04 -3.67
CA ILE A 48 3.40 -10.21 -4.22
C ILE A 48 4.23 -9.80 -5.43
N GLY A 49 5.10 -10.70 -5.91
CA GLY A 49 5.78 -10.53 -7.20
C GLY A 49 6.63 -9.26 -7.27
N ARG A 50 6.34 -8.37 -8.22
CA ARG A 50 7.13 -7.14 -8.43
C ARG A 50 6.94 -6.14 -7.28
N ALA A 51 5.73 -6.04 -6.73
CA ALA A 51 5.43 -5.13 -5.64
C ALA A 51 6.09 -5.58 -4.32
N GLU A 52 6.16 -6.89 -4.08
CA GLU A 52 6.89 -7.47 -2.93
C GLU A 52 8.38 -7.16 -3.00
N LYS A 53 9.02 -7.40 -4.15
CA LYS A 53 10.45 -7.09 -4.35
C LYS A 53 10.77 -5.61 -4.14
N TRP A 54 9.82 -4.72 -4.45
CA TRP A 54 10.00 -3.29 -4.22
C TRP A 54 9.96 -2.93 -2.73
N ILE A 55 9.10 -3.57 -1.92
CA ILE A 55 8.99 -3.25 -0.48
C ILE A 55 10.05 -3.97 0.38
N GLU A 56 10.61 -5.07 -0.12
CA GLU A 56 11.65 -5.87 0.54
C GLU A 56 12.82 -5.05 1.15
N PRO A 57 13.48 -4.11 0.43
CA PRO A 57 14.56 -3.32 1.01
C PRO A 57 14.13 -2.46 2.21
N TYR A 58 12.87 -2.01 2.22
CA TYR A 58 12.31 -1.23 3.33
C TYR A 58 11.98 -2.11 4.55
N ARG A 59 11.59 -3.38 4.35
CA ARG A 59 11.40 -4.34 5.46
C ARG A 59 12.70 -4.77 6.11
N SER A 60 13.78 -4.93 5.32
CA SER A 60 15.05 -5.52 5.79
C SER A 60 16.01 -4.53 6.46
N ASN A 61 15.60 -3.29 6.71
CA ASN A 61 16.33 -2.27 7.49
C ASN A 61 17.73 -1.88 6.95
N LYS A 62 17.74 -0.97 5.95
CA LYS A 62 18.95 -0.21 5.58
C LYS A 62 18.74 1.30 5.30
N ASP A 63 17.51 1.79 5.19
CA ASP A 63 17.18 3.19 4.88
C ASP A 63 16.12 3.72 5.87
N PRO A 64 15.94 5.06 6.05
CA PRO A 64 15.19 5.60 7.15
C PRO A 64 13.73 5.15 7.09
N ASP A 65 13.19 4.90 8.27
CA ASP A 65 11.85 4.41 8.59
C ASP A 65 10.70 5.31 8.05
N TYR A 66 10.97 6.32 7.23
CA TYR A 66 10.01 7.35 6.79
C TYR A 66 8.86 6.76 5.95
N LEU A 67 9.15 5.79 5.07
CA LEU A 67 8.13 5.16 4.23
C LEU A 67 7.20 4.25 5.06
N LEU A 68 7.73 3.58 6.09
CA LEU A 68 7.01 2.67 6.96
C LEU A 68 6.37 3.35 8.18
N ASN A 69 6.38 4.68 8.24
CA ASN A 69 5.70 5.44 9.30
C ASN A 69 4.56 6.33 8.78
N SER A 70 4.35 6.42 7.46
CA SER A 70 3.28 7.20 6.87
C SER A 70 2.56 6.43 5.78
N TRP A 71 1.25 6.24 5.95
CA TRP A 71 0.40 5.63 4.93
C TRP A 71 0.40 6.46 3.65
N SER A 72 0.31 7.78 3.78
CA SER A 72 0.27 8.70 2.64
C SER A 72 1.53 8.62 1.78
N LEU A 73 2.72 8.52 2.41
CA LEU A 73 3.97 8.35 1.67
C LEU A 73 4.04 6.99 0.97
N PHE A 74 3.64 5.92 1.68
CA PHE A 74 3.57 4.58 1.12
C PHE A 74 2.64 4.52 -0.10
N GLU A 75 1.41 5.01 0.03
CA GLU A 75 0.41 5.04 -1.04
C GLU A 75 0.89 5.87 -2.23
N SER A 76 1.51 7.03 -2.00
CA SER A 76 2.06 7.89 -3.05
C SER A 76 3.18 7.19 -3.84
N GLN A 77 4.08 6.48 -3.16
CA GLN A 77 5.15 5.73 -3.82
C GLN A 77 4.59 4.54 -4.62
N LEU A 78 3.64 3.78 -4.05
CA LEU A 78 2.97 2.72 -4.80
C LEU A 78 2.28 3.26 -6.05
N PHE A 79 1.57 4.40 -5.92
CA PHE A 79 0.89 5.03 -7.03
C PHE A 79 1.86 5.47 -8.12
N THR A 80 2.99 6.07 -7.72
CA THR A 80 4.04 6.50 -8.66
C THR A 80 4.64 5.33 -9.46
N LEU A 81 4.75 4.16 -8.83
CA LEU A 81 5.38 2.98 -9.44
C LEU A 81 4.42 2.07 -10.21
N PHE A 82 3.18 1.97 -9.73
CA PHE A 82 2.22 0.97 -10.20
C PHE A 82 0.83 1.52 -10.51
N GLY A 83 0.55 2.78 -10.15
CA GLY A 83 -0.66 3.48 -10.53
C GLY A 83 -0.68 3.82 -12.02
N ASP A 84 -1.86 4.12 -12.54
CA ASP A 84 -1.98 4.58 -13.93
C ASP A 84 -1.57 6.08 -13.99
N PRO A 85 -0.62 6.45 -14.87
CA PRO A 85 -0.18 7.85 -15.02
C PRO A 85 -1.31 8.83 -15.31
N ASN A 86 -2.41 8.35 -15.91
CA ASN A 86 -3.54 9.19 -16.30
C ASN A 86 -4.49 9.52 -15.14
N GLU A 87 -4.39 8.84 -14.00
CA GLU A 87 -5.26 9.12 -12.84
C GLU A 87 -4.71 10.21 -11.93
N ILE A 88 -3.42 10.55 -12.08
CA ILE A 88 -2.79 11.73 -11.44
C ILE A 88 -3.54 13.03 -11.82
N ARG A 89 -4.33 12.99 -12.90
CA ARG A 89 -5.02 14.16 -13.46
C ARG A 89 -6.45 14.37 -12.94
N LYS A 90 -6.94 13.56 -11.99
CA LYS A 90 -8.28 13.72 -11.39
C LYS A 90 -8.21 13.74 -9.87
N ALA A 91 -7.62 14.80 -9.33
CA ALA A 91 -7.82 15.25 -7.96
C ALA A 91 -8.17 16.74 -7.99
#